data_AF-A0A2W1DTE9-F1
#
_entry.id   AF-A0A2W1DTE9-F1
#
_cell.length_a   1.000
_cell.length_b   1.000
_cell.length_c   1.000
_cell.angle_alpha   90.00
_cell.angle_beta   90.00
_cell.angle_gamma   90.00
#
_symmetry.space_group_name_H-M   'P 1'
#
loop_
_entity.id
_entity.type
_entity.pdbx_description
1 polymer ?
#
loop_
_entity_poly.entity_id
_entity_poly.type
_entity_poly.pdbx_seq_one_letter_code
_entity_poly.pdbx_strand_id
1 'polypeptide(L)'
;MEDEDYTMGDDSIIVSTEPNGDHAPNTVVPSDIFGNSKGLMFTKHEQLPFHSPSKAPSLLQPSAQKSSPGPHRTTKSPSAWSDKMSMSRPTPVRRTSPQVRIPPKPTSSALAYATSKTGLVYDPRMRFHAELPDMNINPDDIHPEDPRRIHSIFKEIKEAGLVASSTSEEDQQDHCWRIATRYATKPEILLIHTEEHYDFLKEQAEGLDSIYFNHSTFECAKLAAGGAIEACKAVVQGHVRNAIAIIRPPGHHAETDSPSGFCIFNNVPIATRVCQKAYPETCRKVLILDWDVHHGNGIQHAFYNDPNVLYISLHVFKGGNFYPNLPDGDLNYCGEGPGEGKNVNIPWADHGMGDAEYLYAFQEVVMPIATEFDPDLVIISAGFDAAEGDLLGGCFVTPACYGHMTHMLMRLAKGKLVVCLEGGYNLRSIARSALAVTRVLMLEPPDRLHIDLPGPKDSAVHTVENVKREHSRYWKSLYPKHLDKADPGYKDTCRLHEIIREWQSQRLASEHSMVPLPPLYINKAGLTQTFSHNIIATPRFMDRYPLLVIFHDPPGFQDYPDPVTGKNELHNTWLVSISTVSYCVIADFGRRLMSPRGTLTGP
;
A
#
# COMPACT_ATOMS: atom_id res chain seq x y z
N MET A 1 -35.25 -8.58 -4.38
CA MET A 1 -35.17 -10.05 -4.56
C MET A 1 -33.70 -10.33 -4.54
N GLU A 2 -33.26 -11.20 -3.64
CA GLU A 2 -31.86 -11.34 -3.29
C GLU A 2 -30.98 -11.77 -4.48
N ASP A 3 -29.83 -11.11 -4.62
CA ASP A 3 -28.72 -11.57 -5.44
C ASP A 3 -27.91 -12.58 -4.60
N GLU A 4 -28.12 -13.87 -4.80
CA GLU A 4 -27.30 -14.92 -4.19
C GLU A 4 -26.04 -15.18 -5.04
N ASP A 5 -24.86 -14.82 -4.52
CA ASP A 5 -23.57 -15.22 -5.08
C ASP A 5 -23.35 -16.74 -4.88
N TYR A 6 -23.44 -17.51 -5.97
CA TYR A 6 -23.13 -18.94 -5.96
C TYR A 6 -21.62 -19.17 -6.00
N THR A 7 -21.00 -19.35 -4.83
CA THR A 7 -19.65 -19.91 -4.72
C THR A 7 -19.67 -21.40 -5.06
N MET A 8 -19.14 -21.75 -6.23
CA MET A 8 -18.98 -23.15 -6.65
C MET A 8 -17.87 -23.81 -5.83
N GLY A 9 -18.25 -24.66 -4.88
CA GLY A 9 -17.30 -25.49 -4.12
C GLY A 9 -16.69 -26.63 -4.93
N ASP A 10 -15.55 -27.14 -4.46
CA ASP A 10 -14.76 -28.21 -5.08
C ASP A 10 -15.61 -29.42 -5.54
N ASP A 11 -15.33 -29.88 -6.77
CA ASP A 11 -15.76 -31.16 -7.35
C ASP A 11 -17.21 -31.62 -7.10
N SER A 12 -18.17 -30.73 -7.32
CA SER A 12 -19.60 -31.07 -7.32
C SER A 12 -20.07 -31.65 -8.67
N ILE A 13 -20.15 -32.99 -8.76
CA ILE A 13 -20.80 -33.68 -9.90
C ILE A 13 -22.32 -33.48 -9.81
N ILE A 14 -22.86 -32.54 -10.59
CA ILE A 14 -24.31 -32.33 -10.70
C ILE A 14 -24.93 -33.48 -11.49
N VAL A 15 -25.81 -34.24 -10.84
CA VAL A 15 -26.57 -35.34 -11.47
C VAL A 15 -27.76 -34.78 -12.25
N SER A 16 -27.94 -35.23 -13.50
CA SER A 16 -29.03 -34.80 -14.39
C SER A 16 -30.42 -35.00 -13.75
N THR A 17 -31.27 -33.99 -13.88
CA THR A 17 -32.62 -33.94 -13.28
C THR A 17 -33.73 -34.53 -14.16
N GLU A 18 -33.43 -34.90 -15.41
CA GLU A 18 -34.40 -35.57 -16.30
C GLU A 18 -34.00 -37.02 -16.60
N PRO A 19 -34.95 -37.98 -16.56
CA PRO A 19 -34.71 -39.36 -16.96
C PRO A 19 -34.66 -39.45 -18.50
N ASN A 20 -33.45 -39.42 -19.06
CA ASN A 20 -33.21 -39.83 -20.43
C ASN A 20 -33.74 -41.27 -20.62
N GLY A 21 -34.66 -41.44 -21.58
CA GLY A 21 -35.59 -42.58 -21.63
C GLY A 21 -34.95 -43.97 -21.59
N ASP A 22 -35.55 -44.85 -20.78
CA ASP A 22 -35.45 -46.33 -20.76
C ASP A 22 -34.06 -46.98 -20.89
N HIS A 23 -32.98 -46.27 -20.60
CA HIS A 23 -31.62 -46.79 -20.63
C HIS A 23 -30.92 -46.66 -19.26
N ALA A 24 -30.36 -47.77 -18.79
CA ALA A 24 -29.88 -47.91 -17.42
C ALA A 24 -28.72 -46.95 -17.09
N PRO A 25 -28.62 -46.45 -15.84
CA PRO A 25 -27.67 -45.42 -15.43
C PRO A 25 -26.26 -46.00 -15.25
N ASN A 26 -25.55 -46.22 -16.36
CA ASN A 26 -24.13 -46.54 -16.35
C ASN A 26 -23.30 -45.24 -16.40
N THR A 27 -23.16 -44.58 -15.24
CA THR A 27 -22.23 -43.47 -15.05
C THR A 27 -20.81 -43.97 -15.29
N VAL A 28 -20.12 -43.45 -16.31
CA VAL A 28 -18.73 -43.82 -16.60
C VAL A 28 -17.80 -42.96 -15.75
N VAL A 29 -16.97 -43.59 -14.92
CA VAL A 29 -15.93 -42.92 -14.14
C VAL A 29 -14.78 -42.50 -15.08
N PRO A 30 -14.42 -41.20 -15.19
CA PRO A 30 -13.41 -40.75 -16.15
C PRO A 30 -12.04 -41.44 -15.97
N SER A 31 -11.66 -41.75 -14.73
CA SER A 31 -10.42 -42.47 -14.37
C SER A 31 -10.26 -43.81 -15.11
N ASP A 32 -11.36 -44.55 -15.29
CA ASP A 32 -11.36 -45.90 -15.84
C ASP A 32 -11.23 -45.92 -17.37
N ILE A 33 -11.42 -44.77 -18.04
CA ILE A 33 -11.19 -44.61 -19.48
C ILE A 33 -9.69 -44.55 -19.80
N PHE A 34 -8.89 -43.95 -18.93
CA PHE A 34 -7.45 -43.73 -19.12
C PHE A 34 -6.56 -44.73 -18.37
N GLY A 35 -7.13 -45.49 -17.43
CA GLY A 35 -6.44 -46.46 -16.57
C GLY A 35 -5.99 -47.76 -17.23
N ASN A 36 -5.26 -47.74 -18.36
CA ASN A 36 -4.46 -48.91 -18.79
C ASN A 36 -3.34 -48.62 -19.82
N SER A 37 -2.45 -47.67 -19.51
CA SER A 37 -1.04 -47.80 -19.93
C SER A 37 -0.22 -48.28 -18.74
N LYS A 38 0.11 -49.59 -18.71
CA LYS A 38 1.08 -50.11 -17.74
C LYS A 38 2.40 -49.35 -17.91
N GLY A 39 2.88 -48.75 -16.84
CA GLY A 39 4.09 -47.94 -16.88
C GLY A 39 5.27 -48.72 -17.43
N LEU A 40 5.98 -48.14 -18.40
CA LEU A 40 7.40 -48.40 -18.52
C LEU A 40 8.04 -47.79 -17.27
N MET A 41 8.76 -48.60 -16.50
CA MET A 41 9.45 -48.09 -15.31
C MET A 41 10.48 -47.03 -15.72
N PHE A 42 10.37 -45.83 -15.15
CA PHE A 42 11.46 -44.86 -15.19
C PHE A 42 12.63 -45.41 -14.36
N THR A 43 13.62 -45.98 -15.05
CA THR A 43 14.94 -46.22 -14.46
C THR A 43 15.57 -44.88 -14.09
N LYS A 44 15.92 -44.71 -12.81
CA LYS A 44 16.75 -43.58 -12.37
C LYS A 44 18.08 -43.57 -13.13
N HIS A 45 18.59 -42.36 -13.35
CA HIS A 45 19.84 -42.00 -14.03
C HIS A 45 19.85 -42.11 -15.56
N GLU A 46 19.47 -41.00 -16.20
CA GLU A 46 20.31 -40.42 -17.24
C GLU A 46 20.36 -38.89 -17.05
N GLN A 47 21.56 -38.31 -17.23
CA GLN A 47 21.78 -36.87 -17.02
C GLN A 47 21.35 -36.09 -18.27
N LEU A 48 20.73 -34.93 -18.08
CA LEU A 48 20.50 -33.97 -19.15
C LEU A 48 21.83 -33.64 -19.84
N PRO A 49 21.92 -33.66 -21.20
CA PRO A 49 23.16 -33.37 -21.89
C PRO A 49 23.49 -31.87 -21.77
N PHE A 50 24.41 -31.56 -20.86
CA PHE A 50 25.09 -30.27 -20.83
C PHE A 50 25.84 -30.03 -22.15
N HIS A 51 25.41 -29.04 -22.92
CA HIS A 51 26.22 -28.55 -24.03
C HIS A 51 27.49 -27.87 -23.49
N SER A 52 28.62 -28.57 -23.58
CA SER A 52 29.96 -28.00 -23.51
C SER A 52 30.64 -28.08 -24.89
N PRO A 53 31.41 -27.05 -25.29
CA PRO A 53 31.85 -26.90 -26.67
C PRO A 53 33.00 -27.85 -27.02
N SER A 54 32.82 -28.67 -28.06
CA SER A 54 33.85 -29.58 -28.59
C SER A 54 34.25 -29.22 -30.02
N LYS A 55 35.44 -28.61 -30.11
CA LYS A 55 36.42 -28.63 -31.21
C LYS A 55 35.96 -29.16 -32.58
N ALA A 56 35.88 -28.27 -33.56
CA ALA A 56 36.07 -28.57 -34.98
C ALA A 56 37.49 -28.11 -35.44
N PRO A 57 38.04 -28.65 -36.55
CA PRO A 57 39.49 -28.69 -36.76
C PRO A 57 40.09 -27.44 -37.43
N SER A 58 41.39 -27.25 -37.19
CA SER A 58 42.20 -26.16 -37.74
C SER A 58 42.61 -26.38 -39.20
N LEU A 59 42.34 -25.41 -40.06
CA LEU A 59 43.06 -25.20 -41.33
C LEU A 59 43.19 -23.70 -41.60
N LEU A 60 44.38 -23.15 -41.33
CA LEU A 60 45.08 -22.07 -42.05
C LEU A 60 46.24 -21.55 -41.19
N GLN A 61 47.47 -21.88 -41.60
CA GLN A 61 48.70 -21.30 -41.03
C GLN A 61 49.00 -19.95 -41.68
N PRO A 62 49.59 -19.00 -40.94
CA PRO A 62 50.52 -18.03 -41.50
C PRO A 62 51.97 -18.40 -41.14
N SER A 63 52.86 -18.36 -42.14
CA SER A 63 54.29 -18.59 -42.01
C SER A 63 55.03 -17.45 -41.30
N ALA A 64 56.03 -17.78 -40.48
CA ALA A 64 56.99 -16.80 -39.98
C ALA A 64 58.16 -16.61 -40.98
N GLN A 65 58.48 -15.36 -41.33
CA GLN A 65 59.76 -14.98 -41.94
C GLN A 65 60.38 -13.77 -41.24
N LYS A 66 61.72 -13.73 -41.28
CA LYS A 66 62.60 -12.79 -40.58
C LYS A 66 62.84 -11.53 -41.42
N SER A 67 62.94 -10.35 -40.79
CA SER A 67 64.11 -9.43 -40.91
C SER A 67 63.87 -8.05 -40.26
N SER A 68 64.97 -7.36 -39.99
CA SER A 68 65.14 -6.02 -39.39
C SER A 68 65.87 -5.08 -40.39
N PRO A 69 66.21 -3.79 -40.12
CA PRO A 69 65.71 -2.79 -39.14
C PRO A 69 65.34 -1.41 -39.78
N GLY A 70 64.76 -0.46 -39.03
CA GLY A 70 64.59 0.96 -39.47
C GLY A 70 63.91 1.86 -38.41
N PRO A 71 64.14 3.20 -38.35
CA PRO A 71 64.20 3.89 -37.06
C PRO A 71 63.19 5.02 -36.75
N HIS A 72 63.10 5.35 -35.44
CA HIS A 72 62.59 6.60 -34.82
C HIS A 72 61.07 6.90 -34.90
N ARG A 73 60.38 7.56 -33.95
CA ARG A 73 60.61 8.03 -32.55
C ARG A 73 59.34 8.78 -32.12
N THR A 74 59.08 8.86 -30.80
CA THR A 74 57.93 9.49 -30.10
C THR A 74 56.66 8.63 -30.04
N THR A 75 55.87 8.58 -28.95
CA THR A 75 56.06 9.15 -27.59
C THR A 75 55.69 8.14 -26.47
N LYS A 76 55.41 8.61 -25.24
CA LYS A 76 55.05 7.82 -24.06
C LYS A 76 53.59 8.02 -23.63
N SER A 77 52.95 6.97 -23.14
CA SER A 77 52.06 6.99 -21.97
C SER A 77 52.20 5.65 -21.21
N PRO A 78 52.06 5.59 -19.87
CA PRO A 78 52.50 4.42 -19.08
C PRO A 78 51.38 3.42 -18.76
N SER A 79 51.81 2.19 -18.53
CA SER A 79 51.03 0.96 -18.31
C SER A 79 50.25 0.89 -16.98
N ALA A 80 49.05 0.29 -17.04
CA ALA A 80 48.41 -0.35 -15.90
C ALA A 80 49.17 -1.62 -15.47
N TRP A 81 49.02 -2.02 -14.20
CA TRP A 81 49.63 -3.21 -13.62
C TRP A 81 48.77 -4.46 -13.85
N SER A 82 49.41 -5.65 -13.90
CA SER A 82 48.78 -6.89 -13.43
C SER A 82 49.82 -7.87 -12.86
N ASP A 83 49.39 -8.64 -11.87
CA ASP A 83 50.26 -9.38 -10.96
C ASP A 83 50.79 -10.71 -11.51
N LYS A 84 51.99 -11.08 -11.07
CA LYS A 84 52.42 -12.49 -11.00
C LYS A 84 52.51 -12.90 -9.53
N MET A 85 51.60 -13.77 -9.10
CA MET A 85 51.60 -14.34 -7.75
C MET A 85 52.89 -15.13 -7.47
N SER A 86 53.60 -14.75 -6.40
CA SER A 86 54.63 -15.59 -5.77
C SER A 86 54.01 -16.29 -4.56
N MET A 87 53.82 -17.60 -4.66
CA MET A 87 53.32 -18.44 -3.57
C MET A 87 54.43 -18.72 -2.55
N SER A 88 54.64 -17.83 -1.58
CA SER A 88 55.40 -18.13 -0.37
C SER A 88 54.47 -18.06 0.85
N ARG A 89 54.41 -19.16 1.62
CA ARG A 89 53.42 -19.40 2.67
C ARG A 89 54.07 -19.21 4.05
N PRO A 90 53.81 -18.12 4.79
CA PRO A 90 54.32 -17.96 6.15
C PRO A 90 53.44 -18.71 7.15
N THR A 91 54.06 -19.36 8.12
CA THR A 91 53.38 -20.00 9.27
C THR A 91 52.57 -18.99 10.10
N PRO A 92 51.40 -19.37 10.63
CA PRO A 92 50.53 -18.44 11.34
C PRO A 92 51.10 -18.07 12.72
N VAL A 93 51.56 -16.82 12.85
CA VAL A 93 51.87 -16.24 14.17
C VAL A 93 50.57 -16.03 14.93
N ARG A 94 50.42 -16.74 16.06
CA ARG A 94 49.29 -16.65 16.98
C ARG A 94 49.18 -15.23 17.56
N ARG A 95 48.40 -14.36 16.91
CA ARG A 95 48.09 -13.02 17.43
C ARG A 95 47.13 -13.12 18.61
N THR A 96 47.66 -12.88 19.80
CA THR A 96 46.88 -12.65 21.02
C THR A 96 46.21 -11.28 21.01
N SER A 97 44.98 -11.22 21.53
CA SER A 97 44.09 -10.05 21.66
C SER A 97 43.51 -9.45 20.35
N PRO A 98 42.19 -9.17 20.30
CA PRO A 98 41.60 -8.44 19.19
C PRO A 98 42.04 -6.98 19.21
N GLN A 99 42.74 -6.53 18.18
CA GLN A 99 43.07 -5.13 18.01
C GLN A 99 41.82 -4.35 17.59
N VAL A 100 41.21 -3.64 18.54
CA VAL A 100 40.16 -2.65 18.26
C VAL A 100 40.79 -1.53 17.43
N ARG A 101 40.59 -1.56 16.11
CA ARG A 101 40.92 -0.44 15.23
C ARG A 101 39.90 0.67 15.46
N ILE A 102 40.22 1.60 16.35
CA ILE A 102 39.52 2.89 16.44
C ILE A 102 39.83 3.64 15.14
N PRO A 103 38.84 3.97 14.28
CA PRO A 103 39.09 4.77 13.08
C PRO A 103 39.56 6.18 13.49
N PRO A 104 40.42 6.83 12.69
CA PRO A 104 40.81 8.21 12.96
C PRO A 104 39.57 9.11 12.95
N LYS A 105 39.56 10.13 13.81
CA LYS A 105 38.47 11.10 13.92
C LYS A 105 38.21 11.73 12.53
N PRO A 106 36.96 11.80 12.04
CA PRO A 106 36.68 12.33 10.70
C PRO A 106 37.28 13.73 10.50
N THR A 107 37.91 13.94 9.34
CA THR A 107 38.50 15.23 8.95
C THR A 107 37.51 16.19 8.30
N SER A 108 36.29 15.72 8.00
CA SER A 108 35.15 16.59 7.69
C SER A 108 34.74 17.39 8.93
N SER A 109 34.08 18.53 8.74
CA SER A 109 33.23 19.08 9.80
C SER A 109 32.28 17.99 10.29
N ALA A 110 31.91 18.03 11.57
CA ALA A 110 30.81 17.21 12.05
C ALA A 110 29.61 17.45 11.13
N LEU A 111 28.90 16.37 10.75
CA LEU A 111 27.61 16.51 10.09
C LEU A 111 26.77 17.47 10.93
N ALA A 112 26.04 18.38 10.29
CA ALA A 112 25.17 19.35 10.96
C ALA A 112 23.92 18.63 11.50
N TYR A 113 24.15 17.73 12.45
CA TYR A 113 23.13 17.08 13.25
C TYR A 113 22.51 18.18 14.09
N ALA A 114 21.26 18.54 13.78
CA ALA A 114 20.61 19.67 14.42
C ALA A 114 20.57 19.43 15.93
N THR A 115 21.37 20.21 16.69
CA THR A 115 21.43 20.14 18.15
C THR A 115 20.16 20.69 18.80
N SER A 116 19.28 21.32 18.01
CA SER A 116 17.93 21.74 18.37
C SER A 116 17.13 20.57 18.93
N LYS A 117 16.45 20.82 20.06
CA LYS A 117 15.54 19.86 20.71
C LYS A 117 14.30 19.60 19.84
N THR A 118 13.56 18.55 20.19
CA THR A 118 12.17 18.34 19.73
C THR A 118 11.24 19.28 20.48
N GLY A 119 10.34 19.95 19.78
CA GLY A 119 9.31 20.80 20.35
C GLY A 119 8.14 20.00 20.92
N LEU A 120 7.56 20.45 22.02
CA LEU A 120 6.33 19.89 22.59
C LEU A 120 5.35 21.02 22.93
N VAL A 121 4.21 21.02 22.25
CA VAL A 121 3.04 21.84 22.58
C VAL A 121 2.08 21.00 23.40
N TYR A 122 1.70 21.52 24.58
CA TYR A 122 0.62 20.99 25.43
C TYR A 122 0.13 22.10 26.35
N ASP A 123 -1.18 22.36 26.34
CA ASP A 123 -1.85 23.30 27.26
C ASP A 123 -3.06 22.61 27.93
N PRO A 124 -3.09 22.50 29.28
CA PRO A 124 -4.18 21.84 29.97
C PRO A 124 -5.54 22.56 29.83
N ARG A 125 -5.59 23.82 29.38
CA ARG A 125 -6.86 24.55 29.15
C ARG A 125 -7.70 23.94 28.03
N MET A 126 -7.09 23.25 27.07
CA MET A 126 -7.79 22.48 26.03
C MET A 126 -8.67 21.35 26.60
N ARG A 127 -8.54 21.04 27.89
CA ARG A 127 -9.37 20.07 28.62
C ARG A 127 -10.70 20.64 29.10
N PHE A 128 -10.94 21.95 28.96
CA PHE A 128 -12.21 22.58 29.33
C PHE A 128 -13.32 22.39 28.28
N HIS A 129 -12.96 22.15 27.02
CA HIS A 129 -13.87 21.57 26.04
C HIS A 129 -14.15 20.11 26.42
N ALA A 130 -15.34 19.81 26.91
CA ALA A 130 -15.70 18.49 27.39
C ALA A 130 -17.23 18.36 27.37
N GLU A 131 -17.71 17.14 27.14
CA GLU A 131 -19.08 16.78 27.44
C GLU A 131 -19.40 17.13 28.90
N LEU A 132 -20.51 17.86 29.10
CA LEU A 132 -20.96 18.18 30.45
C LEU A 132 -21.68 16.96 31.03
N PRO A 133 -21.37 16.56 32.28
CA PRO A 133 -21.97 15.39 32.88
C PRO A 133 -23.44 15.66 33.24
N ASP A 134 -24.36 15.38 32.32
CA ASP A 134 -25.75 15.17 32.66
C ASP A 134 -25.88 13.79 33.33
N MET A 135 -26.50 13.77 34.51
CA MET A 135 -26.53 12.62 35.43
C MET A 135 -27.41 11.46 34.93
N ASN A 136 -28.03 11.62 33.75
CA ASN A 136 -28.91 10.65 33.10
C ASN A 136 -28.30 10.01 31.82
N ILE A 137 -27.07 10.36 31.43
CA ILE A 137 -26.41 9.75 30.25
C ILE A 137 -26.10 8.28 30.55
N ASN A 138 -26.55 7.37 29.69
CA ASN A 138 -26.20 5.95 29.77
C ASN A 138 -24.67 5.81 29.57
N PRO A 139 -23.94 4.95 30.31
CA PRO A 139 -22.51 4.77 30.10
C PRO A 139 -22.08 4.40 28.66
N ASP A 140 -22.99 3.82 27.86
CA ASP A 140 -22.75 3.52 26.44
C ASP A 140 -22.93 4.73 25.50
N ASP A 141 -23.58 5.81 25.97
CA ASP A 141 -23.83 7.05 25.20
C ASP A 141 -22.77 8.14 25.47
N ILE A 142 -21.74 7.85 26.28
CA ILE A 142 -20.66 8.80 26.60
C ILE A 142 -19.85 9.12 25.34
N HIS A 143 -19.62 10.41 25.09
CA HIS A 143 -18.92 10.87 23.91
C HIS A 143 -17.44 10.43 23.91
N PRO A 144 -16.92 9.82 22.82
CA PRO A 144 -15.57 9.22 22.82
C PRO A 144 -14.43 10.25 22.91
N GLU A 145 -14.66 11.48 22.43
CA GLU A 145 -13.68 12.57 22.49
C GLU A 145 -13.56 13.18 23.90
N ASP A 146 -12.52 12.77 24.63
CA ASP A 146 -12.39 12.94 26.08
C ASP A 146 -11.23 13.89 26.49
N PRO A 147 -11.43 14.85 27.42
CA PRO A 147 -10.35 15.70 27.96
C PRO A 147 -9.20 14.93 28.64
N ARG A 148 -9.34 13.63 28.91
CA ARG A 148 -8.28 12.74 29.37
C ARG A 148 -7.33 12.31 28.25
N ARG A 149 -7.68 12.41 26.95
CA ARG A 149 -6.82 12.03 25.82
C ARG A 149 -5.46 12.73 25.86
N ILE A 150 -5.46 14.06 25.73
CA ILE A 150 -4.23 14.88 25.78
C ILE A 150 -3.52 14.79 27.14
N HIS A 151 -4.26 14.55 28.22
CA HIS A 151 -3.69 14.39 29.55
C HIS A 151 -2.91 13.08 29.68
N SER A 152 -3.47 11.97 29.18
CA SER A 152 -2.84 10.64 29.20
C SER A 152 -1.56 10.63 28.36
N ILE A 153 -1.57 11.23 27.17
CA ILE A 153 -0.37 11.41 26.34
C ILE A 153 0.70 12.20 27.09
N PHE A 154 0.35 13.39 27.59
CA PHE A 154 1.33 14.24 28.30
C PHE A 154 1.85 13.58 29.58
N LYS A 155 1.01 12.81 30.28
CA LYS A 155 1.38 12.02 31.45
C LYS A 155 2.38 10.92 31.07
N GLU A 156 2.11 10.12 30.05
CA GLU A 156 3.01 9.03 29.61
C GLU A 156 4.37 9.58 29.16
N ILE A 157 4.40 10.69 28.42
CA ILE A 157 5.63 11.40 28.03
C ILE A 157 6.41 11.92 29.25
N LYS A 158 5.72 12.40 30.28
CA LYS A 158 6.31 12.84 31.54
C LYS A 158 6.85 11.67 32.36
N GLU A 159 6.11 10.56 32.44
CA GLU A 159 6.53 9.33 33.15
C GLU A 159 7.70 8.63 32.45
N ALA A 160 7.83 8.78 31.12
CA ALA A 160 9.01 8.40 30.36
C ALA A 160 10.23 9.34 30.56
N GLY A 161 10.09 10.42 31.35
CA GLY A 161 11.18 11.34 31.69
C GLY A 161 11.54 12.36 30.60
N LEU A 162 10.75 12.49 29.53
CA LEU A 162 11.06 13.39 28.41
C LEU A 162 10.73 14.87 28.70
N VAL A 163 9.90 15.12 29.72
CA VAL A 163 9.53 16.43 30.28
C VAL A 163 9.65 16.34 31.79
N ALA A 164 10.20 17.39 32.41
CA ALA A 164 10.53 17.43 33.83
C ALA A 164 9.30 17.25 34.74
N SER A 165 9.50 16.54 35.85
CA SER A 165 8.51 16.47 36.92
C SER A 165 8.75 17.58 37.93
N SER A 166 7.90 18.60 37.86
CA SER A 166 7.85 19.72 38.79
C SER A 166 7.75 19.27 40.26
N THR A 167 8.87 19.32 41.00
CA THR A 167 8.95 19.59 42.45
C THR A 167 10.37 19.73 43.01
N SER A 168 11.43 19.27 42.33
CA SER A 168 12.82 19.39 42.80
C SER A 168 13.72 20.12 41.80
N GLU A 169 14.33 21.23 42.21
CA GLU A 169 15.05 22.15 41.32
C GLU A 169 16.43 21.66 40.83
N GLU A 170 16.95 20.54 41.37
CA GLU A 170 18.40 20.29 41.29
C GLU A 170 18.92 19.49 40.07
N ASP A 171 18.10 18.77 39.27
CA ASP A 171 18.69 17.96 38.15
C ASP A 171 17.81 17.65 36.91
N GLN A 172 16.51 18.01 36.83
CA GLN A 172 15.66 17.64 35.68
C GLN A 172 15.57 18.72 34.59
N GLN A 173 16.48 18.66 33.62
CA GLN A 173 16.36 19.46 32.39
C GLN A 173 15.33 18.84 31.43
N ASP A 174 14.32 19.63 31.02
CA ASP A 174 13.38 19.28 29.95
C ASP A 174 14.12 18.80 28.68
N HIS A 175 13.91 17.55 28.26
CA HIS A 175 14.50 17.03 27.03
C HIS A 175 13.76 17.52 25.78
N CYS A 176 12.43 17.63 25.85
CA CYS A 176 11.61 18.35 24.86
C CYS A 176 11.57 19.86 25.16
N TRP A 177 11.69 20.70 24.14
CA TRP A 177 11.49 22.15 24.25
C TRP A 177 9.99 22.47 24.36
N ARG A 178 9.54 23.03 25.48
CA ARG A 178 8.15 23.46 25.64
C ARG A 178 7.84 24.67 24.77
N ILE A 179 6.92 24.49 23.81
CA ILE A 179 6.41 25.57 22.96
C ILE A 179 5.10 26.06 23.58
N ALA A 180 5.02 27.36 23.85
CA ALA A 180 3.82 27.98 24.40
C ALA A 180 2.73 28.09 23.34
N THR A 181 1.52 27.66 23.69
CA THR A 181 0.31 27.90 22.90
C THR A 181 -0.13 29.36 22.98
N ARG A 182 -0.86 29.79 21.97
CA ARG A 182 -1.67 31.02 21.98
C ARG A 182 -3.02 30.74 21.33
N TYR A 183 -3.94 31.69 21.39
CA TYR A 183 -5.12 31.66 20.55
C TYR A 183 -4.74 31.99 19.09
N ALA A 184 -5.26 31.21 18.14
CA ALA A 184 -5.32 31.61 16.75
C ALA A 184 -6.21 32.84 16.60
N THR A 185 -5.81 33.76 15.73
CA THR A 185 -6.53 35.01 15.46
C THR A 185 -7.57 34.80 14.35
N LYS A 186 -8.65 35.59 14.31
CA LYS A 186 -9.67 35.51 13.23
C LYS A 186 -9.01 35.52 11.84
N PRO A 187 -8.06 36.43 11.51
CA PRO A 187 -7.39 36.43 10.20
C PRO A 187 -6.51 35.22 9.86
N GLU A 188 -6.13 34.39 10.85
CA GLU A 188 -5.43 33.12 10.61
C GLU A 188 -6.43 31.98 10.35
N ILE A 189 -7.53 31.95 11.09
CA ILE A 189 -8.60 30.95 10.92
C ILE A 189 -9.31 31.14 9.57
N LEU A 190 -9.53 32.40 9.17
CA LEU A 190 -10.08 32.77 7.85
C LEU A 190 -9.15 32.50 6.65
N LEU A 191 -7.98 31.88 6.85
CA LEU A 191 -7.18 31.33 5.74
C LEU A 191 -7.71 29.99 5.23
N ILE A 192 -8.62 29.37 5.99
CA ILE A 192 -9.25 28.08 5.67
C ILE A 192 -10.76 28.17 5.82
N HIS A 193 -11.25 28.74 6.91
CA HIS A 193 -12.68 28.77 7.19
C HIS A 193 -13.38 30.04 6.70
N THR A 194 -14.68 29.97 6.49
CA THR A 194 -15.54 31.12 6.20
C THR A 194 -15.72 32.03 7.42
N GLU A 195 -16.14 33.28 7.18
CA GLU A 195 -16.46 34.21 8.28
C GLU A 195 -17.72 33.74 9.02
N GLU A 196 -18.67 33.19 8.27
CA GLU A 196 -19.91 32.56 8.75
C GLU A 196 -19.63 31.41 9.73
N HIS A 197 -18.69 30.51 9.43
CA HIS A 197 -18.32 29.41 10.34
C HIS A 197 -17.67 29.91 11.63
N TYR A 198 -16.75 30.87 11.52
CA TYR A 198 -16.09 31.46 12.68
C TYR A 198 -17.10 32.16 13.61
N ASP A 199 -18.01 32.95 13.06
CA ASP A 199 -19.00 33.69 13.85
C ASP A 199 -20.11 32.76 14.38
N PHE A 200 -20.55 31.76 13.61
CA PHE A 200 -21.43 30.68 14.09
C PHE A 200 -20.84 29.98 15.32
N LEU A 201 -19.60 29.52 15.25
CA LEU A 201 -18.94 28.83 16.37
C LEU A 201 -18.79 29.70 17.62
N LYS A 202 -18.60 31.01 17.43
CA LYS A 202 -18.56 31.98 18.52
C LYS A 202 -19.94 32.14 19.17
N GLU A 203 -21.00 32.27 18.38
CA GLU A 203 -22.38 32.38 18.87
C GLU A 203 -22.85 31.10 19.57
N GLN A 204 -22.51 29.91 19.04
CA GLN A 204 -22.81 28.63 19.67
C GLN A 204 -22.21 28.55 21.08
N ALA A 205 -20.93 28.91 21.24
CA ALA A 205 -20.26 28.92 22.54
C ALA A 205 -20.80 29.99 23.52
N GLU A 206 -21.48 31.03 23.03
CA GLU A 206 -22.13 32.05 23.86
C GLU A 206 -23.59 31.69 24.22
N GLY A 207 -24.27 30.86 23.41
CA GLY A 207 -25.72 30.64 23.50
C GLY A 207 -26.21 29.21 23.75
N LEU A 208 -25.40 28.17 23.54
CA LEU A 208 -25.84 26.76 23.59
C LEU A 208 -24.84 25.86 24.31
N ASP A 209 -25.28 25.25 25.42
CA ASP A 209 -24.68 24.02 25.96
C ASP A 209 -25.37 22.82 25.27
N SER A 210 -24.62 22.14 24.41
CA SER A 210 -24.98 20.89 23.74
C SER A 210 -24.07 19.77 24.25
N ILE A 211 -24.45 18.51 24.02
CA ILE A 211 -23.77 17.32 24.57
C ILE A 211 -22.25 17.38 24.37
N TYR A 212 -21.78 17.76 23.17
CA TYR A 212 -20.35 17.90 22.85
C TYR A 212 -19.88 19.38 22.72
N PHE A 213 -20.76 20.36 22.88
CA PHE A 213 -20.45 21.78 22.69
C PHE A 213 -20.72 22.57 23.97
N ASN A 214 -19.67 23.14 24.56
CA ASN A 214 -19.79 23.96 25.77
C ASN A 214 -19.17 25.35 25.58
N HIS A 215 -19.39 26.24 26.55
CA HIS A 215 -18.87 27.62 26.55
C HIS A 215 -17.34 27.76 26.34
N SER A 216 -16.56 26.72 26.64
CA SER A 216 -15.10 26.68 26.45
C SER A 216 -14.67 26.12 25.09
N THR A 217 -15.56 25.52 24.29
CA THR A 217 -15.23 24.90 22.99
C THR A 217 -14.51 25.86 22.05
N PHE A 218 -15.05 27.06 21.84
CA PHE A 218 -14.51 28.04 20.89
C PHE A 218 -13.09 28.50 21.25
N GLU A 219 -12.85 28.83 22.53
CA GLU A 219 -11.52 29.22 22.99
C GLU A 219 -10.54 28.04 23.02
N CYS A 220 -11.00 26.81 23.27
CA CYS A 220 -10.17 25.61 23.13
C CYS A 220 -9.79 25.34 21.67
N ALA A 221 -10.71 25.48 20.72
CA ALA A 221 -10.46 25.34 19.29
C ALA A 221 -9.45 26.38 18.78
N LYS A 222 -9.60 27.65 19.19
CA LYS A 222 -8.60 28.69 18.91
C LYS A 222 -7.24 28.36 19.50
N LEU A 223 -7.19 27.76 20.70
CA LEU A 223 -5.95 27.37 21.36
C LEU A 223 -5.28 26.17 20.68
N ALA A 224 -6.06 25.21 20.17
CA ALA A 224 -5.60 24.05 19.40
C ALA A 224 -4.94 24.49 18.09
N ALA A 225 -5.67 25.29 17.29
CA ALA A 225 -5.17 25.84 16.04
C ALA A 225 -3.91 26.72 16.27
N GLY A 226 -3.92 27.55 17.32
CA GLY A 226 -2.75 28.36 17.69
C GLY A 226 -1.56 27.52 18.19
N GLY A 227 -1.81 26.37 18.82
CA GLY A 227 -0.79 25.38 19.16
C GLY A 227 -0.15 24.74 17.94
N ALA A 228 -0.95 24.31 16.96
CA ALA A 228 -0.46 23.79 15.68
C ALA A 228 0.35 24.84 14.90
N ILE A 229 -0.14 26.09 14.84
CA ILE A 229 0.58 27.21 14.22
C ILE A 229 1.95 27.42 14.86
N GLU A 230 2.05 27.54 16.18
CA GLU A 230 3.35 27.82 16.83
C GLU A 230 4.31 26.62 16.78
N ALA A 231 3.81 25.37 16.78
CA ALA A 231 4.63 24.19 16.51
C ALA A 231 5.25 24.25 15.09
N CYS A 232 4.44 24.54 14.07
CA CYS A 232 4.90 24.65 12.69
C CYS A 232 5.87 25.82 12.50
N LYS A 233 5.57 27.01 13.02
CA LYS A 233 6.47 28.17 12.97
C LYS A 233 7.83 27.85 13.62
N ALA A 234 7.84 27.25 14.81
CA ALA A 234 9.08 26.92 15.51
C ALA A 234 9.97 25.92 14.74
N VAL A 235 9.37 24.96 14.02
CA VAL A 235 10.07 24.03 13.13
C VAL A 235 10.57 24.72 11.85
N VAL A 236 9.71 25.50 11.17
CA VAL A 236 10.08 26.20 9.93
C VAL A 236 11.22 27.20 10.15
N GLN A 237 11.19 27.92 11.29
CA GLN A 237 12.24 28.85 11.72
C GLN A 237 13.50 28.17 12.27
N GLY A 238 13.47 26.86 12.54
CA GLY A 238 14.61 26.09 13.05
C GLY A 238 14.90 26.27 14.55
N HIS A 239 13.97 26.84 15.33
CA HIS A 239 14.06 26.92 16.79
C HIS A 239 14.06 25.52 17.43
N VAL A 240 13.29 24.60 16.84
CA VAL A 240 13.28 23.16 17.14
C VAL A 240 13.50 22.38 15.86
N ARG A 241 13.98 21.13 15.95
CA ARG A 241 14.20 20.29 14.76
C ARG A 241 12.88 19.84 14.13
N ASN A 242 12.01 19.36 15.00
CA ASN A 242 10.69 18.79 14.75
C ASN A 242 9.83 19.06 16.00
N ALA A 243 8.52 18.80 15.94
CA ALA A 243 7.63 19.03 17.08
C ALA A 243 6.47 18.03 17.16
N ILE A 244 5.94 17.82 18.37
CA ILE A 244 4.64 17.20 18.62
C ILE A 244 3.70 18.22 19.28
N ALA A 245 2.47 18.30 18.77
CA ALA A 245 1.41 19.16 19.25
C ALA A 245 0.27 18.31 19.81
N ILE A 246 0.26 18.20 21.14
CA ILE A 246 -0.71 17.44 21.93
C ILE A 246 -1.92 18.37 22.15
N ILE A 247 -2.76 18.49 21.14
CA ILE A 247 -3.84 19.47 21.02
C ILE A 247 -5.23 18.82 20.98
N ARG A 248 -6.27 19.57 21.34
CA ARG A 248 -7.68 19.24 21.10
C ARG A 248 -8.55 20.51 21.21
N PRO A 249 -9.74 20.60 20.55
CA PRO A 249 -10.37 19.60 19.66
C PRO A 249 -9.51 19.21 18.45
N PRO A 250 -9.77 18.03 17.83
CA PRO A 250 -9.18 17.67 16.54
C PRO A 250 -9.64 18.63 15.43
N GLY A 251 -9.05 18.48 14.23
CA GLY A 251 -9.24 19.37 13.10
C GLY A 251 -9.57 18.71 11.77
N HIS A 252 -9.04 17.53 11.44
CA HIS A 252 -8.95 17.06 10.05
C HIS A 252 -10.29 16.93 9.27
N HIS A 253 -11.41 16.63 9.97
CA HIS A 253 -12.75 16.58 9.38
C HIS A 253 -13.44 17.94 9.21
N ALA A 254 -12.97 19.00 9.89
CA ALA A 254 -13.64 20.30 9.87
C ALA A 254 -13.57 20.92 8.47
N GLU A 255 -14.75 21.17 7.90
CA GLU A 255 -14.90 21.76 6.58
C GLU A 255 -14.69 23.27 6.60
N THR A 256 -14.61 23.87 5.41
CA THR A 256 -14.45 25.32 5.25
C THR A 256 -15.57 26.10 5.95
N ASP A 257 -16.81 25.60 5.91
CA ASP A 257 -18.01 26.28 6.38
C ASP A 257 -18.73 25.61 7.57
N SER A 258 -18.25 24.46 8.05
CA SER A 258 -18.98 23.64 9.03
C SER A 258 -18.09 22.73 9.89
N PRO A 259 -18.45 22.48 11.16
CA PRO A 259 -17.78 21.51 12.01
C PRO A 259 -18.26 20.08 11.69
N SER A 260 -17.36 19.10 11.75
CA SER A 260 -17.67 17.69 11.45
C SER A 260 -16.68 16.77 12.17
N GLY A 261 -17.04 15.50 12.42
CA GLY A 261 -16.14 14.48 12.98
C GLY A 261 -15.42 14.90 14.25
N PHE A 262 -16.14 15.49 15.21
CA PHE A 262 -15.61 16.10 16.45
C PHE A 262 -14.68 17.32 16.26
N CYS A 263 -14.38 17.68 15.01
CA CYS A 263 -13.46 18.74 14.62
C CYS A 263 -14.17 20.09 14.50
N ILE A 264 -13.52 21.14 15.02
CA ILE A 264 -14.12 22.48 15.14
C ILE A 264 -13.46 23.47 14.16
N PHE A 265 -12.13 23.52 14.17
CA PHE A 265 -11.31 24.23 13.20
C PHE A 265 -10.25 23.28 12.68
N ASN A 266 -9.94 23.35 11.39
CA ASN A 266 -8.99 22.44 10.76
C ASN A 266 -7.54 22.89 11.07
N ASN A 267 -7.03 22.41 12.20
CA ASN A 267 -5.77 22.82 12.82
C ASN A 267 -4.58 22.76 11.84
N VAL A 268 -4.48 21.66 11.08
CA VAL A 268 -3.36 21.38 10.17
C VAL A 268 -3.38 22.27 8.90
N PRO A 269 -4.50 22.42 8.16
CA PRO A 269 -4.63 23.39 7.08
C PRO A 269 -4.39 24.84 7.52
N ILE A 270 -4.90 25.26 8.69
CA ILE A 270 -4.66 26.62 9.21
C ILE A 270 -3.16 26.83 9.43
N ALA A 271 -2.49 25.92 10.13
CA ALA A 271 -1.05 26.01 10.38
C ALA A 271 -0.23 26.00 9.08
N THR A 272 -0.65 25.21 8.09
CA THR A 272 -0.07 25.14 6.73
C THR A 272 -0.15 26.51 6.03
N ARG A 273 -1.34 27.11 5.94
CA ARG A 273 -1.54 28.41 5.29
C ARG A 273 -0.83 29.53 6.01
N VAL A 274 -0.81 29.54 7.35
CA VAL A 274 -0.04 30.52 8.12
C VAL A 274 1.46 30.40 7.82
N CYS A 275 2.02 29.19 7.75
CA CYS A 275 3.45 28.99 7.49
C CYS A 275 3.82 29.32 6.03
N GLN A 276 3.01 28.96 5.05
CA GLN A 276 3.20 29.36 3.65
C GLN A 276 3.18 30.89 3.49
N LYS A 277 2.26 31.58 4.17
CA LYS A 277 2.13 33.05 4.12
C LYS A 277 3.25 33.78 4.88
N ALA A 278 3.73 33.22 5.99
CA ALA A 278 4.78 33.82 6.82
C ALA A 278 6.20 33.53 6.29
N TYR A 279 6.42 32.40 5.62
CA TYR A 279 7.75 31.94 5.19
C TYR A 279 7.76 31.39 3.75
N PRO A 280 7.28 32.15 2.74
CA PRO A 280 7.10 31.65 1.37
C PRO A 280 8.39 31.10 0.72
N GLU A 281 9.56 31.63 1.12
CA GLU A 281 10.88 31.19 0.63
C GLU A 281 11.39 29.87 1.24
N THR A 282 10.80 29.39 2.34
CA THR A 282 11.34 28.24 3.12
C THR A 282 10.28 27.24 3.60
N CYS A 283 9.03 27.46 3.20
CA CYS A 283 7.85 26.63 3.49
C CYS A 283 6.85 26.77 2.34
N ARG A 284 7.25 26.44 1.11
CA ARG A 284 6.39 26.57 -0.09
C ARG A 284 5.59 25.28 -0.30
N LYS A 285 6.30 24.16 -0.42
CA LYS A 285 5.73 22.80 -0.57
C LYS A 285 5.49 22.18 0.80
N VAL A 286 4.27 21.79 1.12
CA VAL A 286 3.94 21.11 2.38
C VAL A 286 3.36 19.74 2.09
N LEU A 287 3.89 18.71 2.75
CA LEU A 287 3.27 17.39 2.80
C LEU A 287 2.41 17.32 4.05
N ILE A 288 1.12 17.07 3.89
CA ILE A 288 0.24 16.64 4.97
C ILE A 288 0.03 15.14 4.80
N LEU A 289 0.52 14.35 5.75
CA LEU A 289 0.19 12.94 5.85
C LEU A 289 -0.89 12.78 6.92
N ASP A 290 -1.98 12.11 6.59
CA ASP A 290 -2.98 11.65 7.54
C ASP A 290 -2.92 10.14 7.72
N TRP A 291 -2.73 9.71 8.97
CA TRP A 291 -2.76 8.30 9.38
C TRP A 291 -3.87 8.01 10.40
N ASP A 292 -4.76 8.98 10.66
CA ASP A 292 -6.02 8.73 11.34
C ASP A 292 -6.81 7.67 10.57
N VAL A 293 -7.57 6.84 11.30
CA VAL A 293 -8.32 5.76 10.65
C VAL A 293 -9.47 6.28 9.78
N HIS A 294 -9.89 7.53 10.00
CA HIS A 294 -10.92 8.20 9.21
C HIS A 294 -10.29 9.09 8.12
N HIS A 295 -11.00 9.26 7.02
CA HIS A 295 -10.57 10.18 5.95
C HIS A 295 -10.74 11.64 6.40
N GLY A 296 -9.65 12.39 6.46
CA GLY A 296 -9.65 13.84 6.72
C GLY A 296 -10.20 14.66 5.54
N ASN A 297 -11.50 14.52 5.25
CA ASN A 297 -12.21 15.18 4.16
C ASN A 297 -11.97 16.71 4.12
N GLY A 298 -11.98 17.37 5.27
CA GLY A 298 -11.75 18.82 5.36
C GLY A 298 -10.33 19.23 4.94
N ILE A 299 -9.32 18.39 5.16
CA ILE A 299 -7.96 18.64 4.66
C ILE A 299 -7.92 18.46 3.14
N GLN A 300 -8.52 17.38 2.63
CA GLN A 300 -8.64 17.12 1.20
C GLN A 300 -9.30 18.30 0.47
N HIS A 301 -10.46 18.77 0.95
CA HIS A 301 -11.20 19.86 0.31
C HIS A 301 -10.47 21.21 0.42
N ALA A 302 -9.79 21.51 1.53
CA ALA A 302 -9.02 22.74 1.70
C ALA A 302 -7.83 22.91 0.73
N PHE A 303 -7.36 21.82 0.11
CA PHE A 303 -6.18 21.81 -0.76
C PHE A 303 -6.38 21.12 -2.12
N TYR A 304 -7.60 20.70 -2.46
CA TYR A 304 -7.88 19.82 -3.62
C TYR A 304 -7.36 20.36 -4.98
N ASN A 305 -7.20 21.68 -5.10
CA ASN A 305 -6.69 22.37 -6.29
C ASN A 305 -5.30 23.03 -6.11
N ASP A 306 -4.58 22.76 -5.01
CA ASP A 306 -3.29 23.40 -4.70
C ASP A 306 -2.07 22.53 -5.13
N PRO A 307 -1.21 22.99 -6.06
CA PRO A 307 -0.03 22.23 -6.49
C PRO A 307 1.07 22.13 -5.41
N ASN A 308 0.98 22.94 -4.35
CA ASN A 308 2.03 23.10 -3.33
C ASN A 308 1.67 22.42 -2.01
N VAL A 309 0.50 21.82 -1.88
CA VAL A 309 0.15 20.99 -0.72
C VAL A 309 -0.18 19.60 -1.23
N LEU A 310 0.61 18.63 -0.79
CA LEU A 310 0.38 17.21 -1.05
C LEU A 310 -0.34 16.63 0.16
N TYR A 311 -1.56 16.12 -0.04
CA TYR A 311 -2.29 15.36 0.97
C TYR A 311 -2.19 13.88 0.66
N ILE A 312 -1.83 13.07 1.66
CA ILE A 312 -1.84 11.60 1.59
C ILE A 312 -2.60 11.07 2.80
N SER A 313 -3.61 10.22 2.61
CA SER A 313 -4.44 9.66 3.70
C SER A 313 -4.47 8.13 3.67
N LEU A 314 -4.28 7.47 4.81
CA LEU A 314 -4.41 6.01 4.99
C LEU A 314 -5.55 5.66 5.95
N HIS A 315 -6.75 5.51 5.42
CA HIS A 315 -7.99 5.42 6.20
C HIS A 315 -8.81 4.16 5.85
N VAL A 316 -9.68 3.73 6.76
CA VAL A 316 -10.68 2.69 6.46
C VAL A 316 -11.80 3.29 5.63
N PHE A 317 -12.11 2.68 4.48
CA PHE A 317 -13.07 3.24 3.52
C PHE A 317 -14.29 2.33 3.34
N LYS A 318 -14.08 1.03 3.15
CA LYS A 318 -15.14 0.02 2.95
C LYS A 318 -16.14 0.41 1.85
N GLY A 319 -15.67 1.04 0.77
CA GLY A 319 -16.51 1.53 -0.33
C GLY A 319 -17.43 2.70 0.07
N GLY A 320 -16.98 3.59 0.96
CA GLY A 320 -17.78 4.70 1.49
C GLY A 320 -18.73 4.31 2.64
N ASN A 321 -18.60 3.09 3.19
CA ASN A 321 -19.47 2.62 4.28
C ASN A 321 -18.87 2.84 5.68
N PHE A 322 -17.63 3.34 5.79
CA PHE A 322 -17.06 3.84 7.05
C PHE A 322 -17.11 5.38 7.10
N TYR A 323 -17.13 5.96 8.31
CA TYR A 323 -17.18 7.41 8.52
C TYR A 323 -15.96 8.09 7.86
N PRO A 324 -16.12 9.21 7.11
CA PRO A 324 -17.27 10.13 7.04
C PRO A 324 -18.38 9.74 6.05
N ASN A 325 -18.37 8.54 5.48
CA ASN A 325 -19.35 8.04 4.50
C ASN A 325 -19.46 8.84 3.20
N LEU A 326 -18.37 9.52 2.81
CA LEU A 326 -18.26 10.25 1.55
C LEU A 326 -17.57 9.38 0.48
N PRO A 327 -17.97 9.47 -0.81
CA PRO A 327 -17.32 8.72 -1.89
C PRO A 327 -15.93 9.28 -2.23
N ASP A 328 -15.64 10.53 -1.86
CA ASP A 328 -14.41 11.25 -2.19
C ASP A 328 -13.18 10.81 -1.38
N GLY A 329 -13.33 9.90 -0.42
CA GLY A 329 -12.23 9.14 0.18
C GLY A 329 -11.65 8.05 -0.74
N ASP A 330 -12.26 7.75 -1.89
CA ASP A 330 -11.77 6.72 -2.80
C ASP A 330 -10.45 7.12 -3.51
N LEU A 331 -9.70 6.12 -3.99
CA LEU A 331 -8.41 6.28 -4.67
C LEU A 331 -8.47 7.07 -5.98
N ASN A 332 -9.66 7.18 -6.57
CA ASN A 332 -9.89 7.90 -7.82
C ASN A 332 -9.89 9.44 -7.65
N TYR A 333 -9.96 9.94 -6.41
CA TYR A 333 -10.02 11.37 -6.11
C TYR A 333 -8.60 11.96 -5.97
N CYS A 334 -8.01 12.31 -7.12
CA CYS A 334 -6.59 12.68 -7.22
C CYS A 334 -6.30 14.19 -7.09
N GLY A 335 -7.29 15.03 -6.78
CA GLY A 335 -7.19 16.50 -6.88
C GLY A 335 -7.69 17.02 -8.22
N GLU A 336 -7.77 18.34 -8.39
CA GLU A 336 -8.28 18.98 -9.60
C GLU A 336 -7.40 20.14 -10.10
N GLY A 337 -7.45 20.40 -11.41
CA GLY A 337 -6.76 21.53 -12.02
C GLY A 337 -5.26 21.56 -11.68
N PRO A 338 -4.72 22.65 -11.10
CA PRO A 338 -3.32 22.70 -10.66
C PRO A 338 -2.97 21.69 -9.55
N GLY A 339 -3.94 21.24 -8.75
CA GLY A 339 -3.76 20.25 -7.68
C GLY A 339 -3.84 18.79 -8.14
N GLU A 340 -4.01 18.52 -9.44
CA GLU A 340 -4.13 17.16 -9.96
C GLU A 340 -2.88 16.31 -9.64
N GLY A 341 -3.11 15.14 -9.05
CA GLY A 341 -2.10 14.25 -8.52
C GLY A 341 -1.52 14.66 -7.16
N LYS A 342 -2.07 15.69 -6.47
CA LYS A 342 -1.65 16.13 -5.12
C LYS A 342 -2.59 15.71 -3.99
N ASN A 343 -3.69 15.05 -4.32
CA ASN A 343 -4.47 14.27 -3.37
C ASN A 343 -4.17 12.78 -3.58
N VAL A 344 -3.88 12.03 -2.52
CA VAL A 344 -3.57 10.58 -2.57
C VAL A 344 -4.31 9.86 -1.46
N ASN A 345 -5.38 9.16 -1.83
CA ASN A 345 -6.12 8.32 -0.89
C ASN A 345 -5.62 6.87 -0.96
N ILE A 346 -5.38 6.26 0.20
CA ILE A 346 -5.14 4.82 0.37
C ILE A 346 -6.34 4.24 1.13
N PRO A 347 -7.46 3.95 0.43
CA PRO A 347 -8.70 3.49 1.05
C PRO A 347 -8.64 2.00 1.40
N TRP A 348 -8.49 1.68 2.68
CA TRP A 348 -8.54 0.29 3.12
C TRP A 348 -9.94 -0.29 2.88
N ALA A 349 -9.99 -1.43 2.19
CA ALA A 349 -11.22 -2.14 1.87
C ALA A 349 -11.95 -2.65 3.13
N ASP A 350 -11.20 -2.92 4.21
CA ASP A 350 -11.67 -3.53 5.45
C ASP A 350 -10.96 -2.96 6.69
N HIS A 351 -11.49 -3.29 7.87
CA HIS A 351 -10.81 -3.08 9.14
C HIS A 351 -9.67 -4.11 9.37
N GLY A 352 -8.97 -3.93 10.50
CA GLY A 352 -7.98 -4.87 10.98
C GLY A 352 -6.66 -4.81 10.22
N MET A 353 -6.38 -3.71 9.53
CA MET A 353 -5.05 -3.43 8.99
C MET A 353 -4.09 -3.17 10.15
N GLY A 354 -2.84 -3.61 10.05
CA GLY A 354 -1.85 -3.45 11.09
C GLY A 354 -0.48 -3.04 10.54
N ASP A 355 0.57 -3.39 11.28
CA ASP A 355 1.94 -2.98 10.98
C ASP A 355 2.39 -3.35 9.56
N ALA A 356 2.04 -4.55 9.08
CA ALA A 356 2.47 -5.02 7.76
C ALA A 356 1.85 -4.19 6.63
N GLU A 357 0.56 -3.89 6.71
CA GLU A 357 -0.18 -3.14 5.70
C GLU A 357 0.24 -1.67 5.66
N TYR A 358 0.33 -1.02 6.82
CA TYR A 358 0.76 0.38 6.90
C TYR A 358 2.22 0.55 6.42
N LEU A 359 3.13 -0.35 6.80
CA LEU A 359 4.52 -0.29 6.32
C LEU A 359 4.65 -0.61 4.83
N TYR A 360 3.83 -1.52 4.29
CA TYR A 360 3.77 -1.80 2.86
C TYR A 360 3.31 -0.56 2.07
N ALA A 361 2.18 0.06 2.46
CA ALA A 361 1.72 1.31 1.84
C ALA A 361 2.75 2.44 1.97
N PHE A 362 3.46 2.53 3.10
CA PHE A 362 4.52 3.52 3.26
C PHE A 362 5.69 3.31 2.29
N GLN A 363 6.15 2.07 2.13
CA GLN A 363 7.29 1.75 1.28
C GLN A 363 6.95 1.87 -0.22
N GLU A 364 5.73 1.49 -0.60
CA GLU A 364 5.31 1.38 -2.00
C GLU A 364 4.60 2.63 -2.56
N VAL A 365 3.97 3.45 -1.71
CA VAL A 365 3.20 4.64 -2.14
C VAL A 365 3.68 5.90 -1.42
N VAL A 366 3.57 5.97 -0.09
CA VAL A 366 3.76 7.22 0.65
C VAL A 366 5.17 7.77 0.46
N MET A 367 6.19 6.97 0.73
CA MET A 367 7.58 7.42 0.69
C MET A 367 8.10 7.68 -0.73
N PRO A 368 7.77 6.88 -1.78
CA PRO A 368 8.07 7.22 -3.16
C PRO A 368 7.48 8.58 -3.58
N ILE A 369 6.16 8.78 -3.39
CA ILE A 369 5.47 10.03 -3.73
C ILE A 369 6.06 11.21 -2.95
N ALA A 370 6.18 11.08 -1.62
CA ALA A 370 6.69 12.15 -0.76
C ALA A 370 8.14 12.52 -1.06
N THR A 371 8.97 11.56 -1.48
CA THR A 371 10.37 11.82 -1.88
C THR A 371 10.43 12.51 -3.25
N GLU A 372 9.54 12.18 -4.19
CA GLU A 372 9.44 12.87 -5.48
C GLU A 372 8.84 14.28 -5.35
N PHE A 373 7.94 14.50 -4.39
CA PHE A 373 7.38 15.82 -4.07
C PHE A 373 8.40 16.77 -3.43
N ASP A 374 9.32 16.23 -2.61
CA ASP A 374 10.39 16.97 -1.93
C ASP A 374 9.84 18.16 -1.08
N PRO A 375 9.05 17.89 -0.02
CA PRO A 375 8.41 18.95 0.76
C PRO A 375 9.41 19.80 1.56
N ASP A 376 9.08 21.08 1.77
CA ASP A 376 9.80 22.02 2.66
C ASP A 376 9.41 21.85 4.14
N LEU A 377 8.22 21.29 4.40
CA LEU A 377 7.67 20.96 5.72
C LEU A 377 6.81 19.69 5.60
N VAL A 378 6.92 18.78 6.57
CA VAL A 378 5.98 17.67 6.75
C VAL A 378 5.11 17.95 7.97
N ILE A 379 3.80 17.80 7.84
CA ILE A 379 2.86 17.77 8.95
C ILE A 379 2.17 16.41 8.95
N ILE A 380 2.12 15.75 10.10
CA ILE A 380 1.34 14.54 10.31
C ILE A 380 0.04 14.94 11.02
N SER A 381 -1.08 14.76 10.33
CA SER A 381 -2.43 14.68 10.88
C SER A 381 -2.50 13.32 11.60
N ALA A 382 -2.35 13.34 12.93
CA ALA A 382 -1.93 12.19 13.70
C ALA A 382 -3.05 11.67 14.62
N GLY A 383 -3.98 10.93 14.01
CA GLY A 383 -4.88 10.04 14.74
C GLY A 383 -4.17 8.81 15.29
N PHE A 384 -4.70 8.26 16.38
CA PHE A 384 -4.23 7.00 16.97
C PHE A 384 -5.39 6.01 17.20
N ASP A 385 -6.46 6.12 16.42
CA ASP A 385 -7.60 5.19 16.35
C ASP A 385 -7.38 4.05 15.36
N ALA A 386 -6.39 4.14 14.48
CA ALA A 386 -5.87 2.95 13.77
C ALA A 386 -5.05 2.02 14.69
N ALA A 387 -4.79 2.43 15.94
CA ALA A 387 -3.94 1.71 16.87
C ALA A 387 -4.60 0.46 17.49
N GLU A 388 -3.78 -0.53 17.85
CA GLU A 388 -4.26 -1.74 18.54
C GLU A 388 -5.12 -1.41 19.77
N GLY A 389 -6.30 -2.01 19.85
CA GLY A 389 -7.23 -1.85 20.96
C GLY A 389 -8.12 -0.61 20.90
N ASP A 390 -8.05 0.23 19.86
CA ASP A 390 -9.11 1.18 19.58
C ASP A 390 -10.30 0.50 18.91
N LEU A 391 -11.49 0.67 19.50
CA LEU A 391 -12.71 -0.02 19.07
C LEU A 391 -13.44 0.71 17.93
N LEU A 392 -13.16 1.99 17.70
CA LEU A 392 -13.83 2.76 16.63
C LEU A 392 -13.13 2.56 15.28
N GLY A 393 -11.80 2.59 15.26
CA GLY A 393 -11.04 2.30 14.03
C GLY A 393 -10.98 0.82 13.67
N GLY A 394 -10.91 -0.07 14.67
CA GLY A 394 -10.89 -1.52 14.46
C GLY A 394 -9.62 -2.04 13.75
N CYS A 395 -8.53 -1.28 13.78
CA CYS A 395 -7.23 -1.65 13.23
C CYS A 395 -6.25 -2.09 14.35
N PHE A 396 -5.06 -2.54 13.94
CA PHE A 396 -4.07 -3.19 14.81
C PHE A 396 -2.66 -2.62 14.63
N VAL A 397 -2.55 -1.30 14.39
CA VAL A 397 -1.24 -0.63 14.26
C VAL A 397 -0.60 -0.52 15.65
N THR A 398 0.61 -1.06 15.82
CA THR A 398 1.32 -1.02 17.09
C THR A 398 2.01 0.33 17.31
N PRO A 399 2.28 0.72 18.57
CA PRO A 399 3.13 1.89 18.87
C PRO A 399 4.50 1.85 18.15
N ALA A 400 5.07 0.66 17.96
CA ALA A 400 6.33 0.50 17.23
C ALA A 400 6.19 0.93 15.76
N CYS A 401 5.11 0.54 15.07
CA CYS A 401 4.85 0.93 13.69
C CYS A 401 4.67 2.43 13.52
N TYR A 402 3.95 3.12 14.42
CA TYR A 402 3.91 4.60 14.44
C TYR A 402 5.31 5.21 14.56
N GLY A 403 6.21 4.59 15.34
CA GLY A 403 7.63 4.95 15.39
C GLY A 403 8.35 4.77 14.04
N HIS A 404 8.17 3.62 13.37
CA HIS A 404 8.76 3.39 12.03
C HIS A 404 8.24 4.36 10.96
N MET A 405 6.92 4.59 10.92
CA MET A 405 6.28 5.56 10.03
C MET A 405 6.86 6.97 10.24
N THR A 406 6.96 7.41 11.50
CA THR A 406 7.62 8.69 11.86
C THR A 406 9.06 8.74 11.38
N HIS A 407 9.83 7.66 11.60
CA HIS A 407 11.24 7.59 11.23
C HIS A 407 11.45 7.72 9.71
N MET A 408 10.59 7.09 8.90
CA MET A 408 10.65 7.22 7.44
C MET A 408 10.43 8.66 6.99
N LEU A 409 9.43 9.34 7.57
CA LEU A 409 9.07 10.73 7.21
C LEU A 409 10.13 11.75 7.67
N MET A 410 10.82 11.52 8.78
CA MET A 410 11.88 12.39 9.30
C MET A 410 13.08 12.58 8.34
N ARG A 411 13.21 11.76 7.29
CA ARG A 411 14.22 11.97 6.24
C ARG A 411 13.86 13.09 5.25
N LEU A 412 12.57 13.44 5.14
CA LEU A 412 12.04 14.47 4.27
C LEU A 412 12.21 15.86 4.90
N ALA A 413 12.06 16.93 4.11
CA ALA A 413 12.07 18.31 4.59
C ALA A 413 13.27 18.69 5.49
N LYS A 414 14.42 17.99 5.35
CA LYS A 414 15.60 18.11 6.23
C LYS A 414 15.29 17.88 7.71
N GLY A 415 14.29 17.05 8.01
CA GLY A 415 13.81 16.75 9.37
C GLY A 415 12.76 17.72 9.91
N LYS A 416 12.33 18.74 9.14
CA LYS A 416 11.23 19.64 9.49
C LYS A 416 9.89 18.88 9.46
N LEU A 417 9.53 18.32 10.61
CA LEU A 417 8.33 17.50 10.78
C LEU A 417 7.55 17.96 12.02
N VAL A 418 6.24 18.11 11.88
CA VAL A 418 5.32 18.42 12.98
C VAL A 418 4.27 17.32 13.07
N VAL A 419 4.00 16.82 14.27
CA VAL A 419 2.93 15.84 14.53
C VAL A 419 1.81 16.57 15.27
N CYS A 420 0.62 16.68 14.66
CA CYS A 420 -0.56 17.30 15.26
C CYS A 420 -1.57 16.23 15.65
N LEU A 421 -2.01 16.21 16.92
CA LEU A 421 -2.94 15.19 17.40
C LEU A 421 -4.35 15.37 16.81
N GLU A 422 -4.91 14.27 16.29
CA GLU A 422 -6.29 14.19 15.78
C GLU A 422 -7.12 13.17 16.59
N GLY A 423 -7.59 12.07 16.01
CA GLY A 423 -8.39 11.00 16.64
C GLY A 423 -7.61 9.97 17.48
N GLY A 424 -8.27 8.90 17.90
CA GLY A 424 -7.75 7.88 18.85
C GLY A 424 -8.35 7.98 20.24
N TYR A 425 -9.16 6.99 20.63
CA TYR A 425 -10.12 7.06 21.73
C TYR A 425 -9.81 6.04 22.84
N ASN A 426 -9.01 5.00 22.56
CA ASN A 426 -8.39 4.21 23.62
C ASN A 426 -7.25 4.99 24.30
N LEU A 427 -7.50 5.50 25.51
CA LEU A 427 -6.55 6.31 26.31
C LEU A 427 -5.17 5.67 26.54
N ARG A 428 -5.05 4.33 26.49
CA ARG A 428 -3.78 3.62 26.64
C ARG A 428 -3.04 3.50 25.33
N SER A 429 -3.74 3.19 24.23
CA SER A 429 -3.16 3.04 22.91
C SER A 429 -2.64 4.37 22.40
N ILE A 430 -3.45 5.44 22.50
CA ILE A 430 -3.06 6.80 22.11
C ILE A 430 -1.82 7.30 22.86
N ALA A 431 -1.75 7.10 24.18
CA ALA A 431 -0.62 7.54 24.99
C ALA A 431 0.68 6.82 24.62
N ARG A 432 0.61 5.50 24.38
CA ARG A 432 1.75 4.68 23.99
C ARG A 432 2.25 4.99 22.58
N SER A 433 1.34 5.11 21.60
CA SER A 433 1.68 5.45 20.22
C SER A 433 2.27 6.87 20.14
N ALA A 434 1.68 7.85 20.82
CA ALA A 434 2.24 9.20 20.90
C ALA A 434 3.62 9.25 21.59
N LEU A 435 3.85 8.43 22.62
CA LEU A 435 5.19 8.30 23.24
C LEU A 435 6.20 7.70 22.24
N ALA A 436 5.84 6.64 21.52
CA ALA A 436 6.73 6.01 20.54
C ALA A 436 7.10 6.97 19.40
N VAL A 437 6.14 7.75 18.90
CA VAL A 437 6.38 8.86 17.96
C VAL A 437 7.34 9.88 18.58
N THR A 438 7.08 10.34 19.82
CA THR A 438 7.91 11.35 20.50
C THR A 438 9.36 10.91 20.67
N ARG A 439 9.61 9.65 21.04
CA ARG A 439 10.96 9.06 21.13
C ARG A 439 11.69 9.11 19.79
N VAL A 440 11.02 8.75 18.70
CA VAL A 440 11.60 8.81 17.36
C VAL A 440 11.89 10.25 16.91
N LEU A 441 11.01 11.21 17.22
CA LEU A 441 11.28 12.64 17.00
C LEU A 441 12.55 13.11 17.73
N MET A 442 12.76 12.60 18.95
CA MET A 442 13.96 12.81 19.77
C MET A 442 15.20 12.04 19.28
N LEU A 443 15.08 11.26 18.19
CA LEU A 443 16.12 10.44 17.54
C LEU A 443 16.49 9.15 18.28
N GLU A 444 15.63 8.67 19.18
CA GLU A 444 15.70 7.29 19.62
C GLU A 444 15.36 6.37 18.43
N PRO A 445 16.07 5.24 18.23
CA PRO A 445 15.67 4.26 17.22
C PRO A 445 14.25 3.75 17.49
N PRO A 446 13.40 3.55 16.46
CA PRO A 446 12.09 2.97 16.66
C PRO A 446 12.21 1.55 17.25
N ASP A 447 11.24 1.20 18.10
CA ASP A 447 11.15 -0.13 18.70
C ASP A 447 11.05 -1.22 17.61
N ARG A 448 11.48 -2.45 17.94
CA ARG A 448 11.35 -3.58 17.01
C ARG A 448 9.88 -3.92 16.82
N LEU A 449 9.49 -4.10 15.56
CA LEU A 449 8.23 -4.74 15.18
C LEU A 449 8.21 -6.19 15.69
N HIS A 450 7.03 -6.81 15.71
CA HIS A 450 6.87 -8.20 16.12
C HIS A 450 7.77 -9.14 15.29
N ILE A 451 8.39 -10.14 15.95
CA ILE A 451 9.36 -11.02 15.27
C ILE A 451 8.71 -11.90 14.21
N ASP A 452 7.47 -12.31 14.45
CA ASP A 452 6.63 -13.08 13.54
C ASP A 452 5.59 -12.16 12.88
N LEU A 453 6.01 -11.01 12.35
CA LEU A 453 5.13 -10.13 11.57
C LEU A 453 4.76 -10.82 10.25
N PRO A 454 3.47 -11.08 9.97
CA PRO A 454 3.05 -11.71 8.71
C PRO A 454 3.26 -10.75 7.53
N GLY A 455 3.16 -11.28 6.31
CA GLY A 455 3.01 -10.44 5.12
C GLY A 455 1.69 -9.64 5.16
N PRO A 456 1.60 -8.51 4.44
CA PRO A 456 0.38 -7.73 4.35
C PRO A 456 -0.76 -8.56 3.75
N LYS A 457 -1.99 -8.35 4.23
CA LYS A 457 -3.22 -8.96 3.69
C LYS A 457 -3.39 -8.71 2.20
N ASP A 458 -3.93 -9.70 1.49
CA ASP A 458 -4.21 -9.62 0.05
C ASP A 458 -5.10 -8.42 -0.32
N SER A 459 -6.09 -8.07 0.53
CA SER A 459 -6.93 -6.89 0.30
C SER A 459 -6.16 -5.57 0.41
N ALA A 460 -5.20 -5.46 1.34
CA ALA A 460 -4.32 -4.30 1.46
C ALA A 460 -3.32 -4.22 0.30
N VAL A 461 -2.76 -5.35 -0.13
CA VAL A 461 -1.91 -5.41 -1.34
C VAL A 461 -2.71 -4.97 -2.57
N HIS A 462 -3.95 -5.45 -2.71
CA HIS A 462 -4.84 -5.05 -3.81
C HIS A 462 -5.17 -3.55 -3.81
N THR A 463 -5.51 -2.97 -2.64
CA THR A 463 -5.68 -1.52 -2.48
C THR A 463 -4.40 -0.78 -2.92
N VAL A 464 -3.24 -1.14 -2.38
CA VAL A 464 -1.97 -0.45 -2.64
C VAL A 464 -1.57 -0.54 -4.13
N GLU A 465 -1.72 -1.70 -4.78
CA GLU A 465 -1.44 -1.84 -6.22
C GLU A 465 -2.41 -1.06 -7.11
N ASN A 466 -3.68 -0.92 -6.71
CA ASN A 466 -4.63 -0.06 -7.42
C ASN A 466 -4.29 1.43 -7.25
N VAL A 467 -3.94 1.87 -6.04
CA VAL A 467 -3.46 3.23 -5.75
C VAL A 467 -2.19 3.54 -6.55
N LYS A 468 -1.21 2.62 -6.57
CA LYS A 468 0.00 2.75 -7.41
C LYS A 468 -0.35 2.92 -8.88
N ARG A 469 -1.24 2.07 -9.40
CA ARG A 469 -1.67 2.13 -10.81
C ARG A 469 -2.32 3.47 -11.13
N GLU A 470 -3.24 3.95 -10.29
CA GLU A 470 -3.95 5.21 -10.51
C GLU A 470 -2.98 6.40 -10.49
N HIS A 471 -2.16 6.51 -9.44
CA HIS A 471 -1.23 7.62 -9.26
C HIS A 471 0.02 7.58 -10.16
N SER A 472 0.32 6.45 -10.81
CA SER A 472 1.48 6.30 -11.70
C SER A 472 1.49 7.24 -12.91
N ARG A 473 0.33 7.83 -13.26
CA ARG A 473 0.18 8.87 -14.29
C ARG A 473 0.72 10.24 -13.84
N TYR A 474 0.71 10.52 -12.53
CA TYR A 474 1.16 11.79 -11.95
C TYR A 474 2.59 11.71 -11.40
N TRP A 475 3.00 10.54 -10.92
CA TRP A 475 4.27 10.34 -10.21
C TRP A 475 5.20 9.39 -10.99
N LYS A 476 6.43 9.83 -11.25
CA LYS A 476 7.42 9.08 -12.03
C LYS A 476 7.91 7.85 -11.28
N SER A 477 8.00 7.95 -9.96
CA SER A 477 8.46 6.91 -9.03
C SER A 477 7.58 5.64 -8.97
N LEU A 478 6.30 5.73 -9.32
CA LEU A 478 5.35 4.61 -9.18
C LEU A 478 5.27 3.72 -10.43
N TYR A 479 5.23 2.41 -10.24
CA TYR A 479 5.09 1.40 -11.29
C TYR A 479 4.13 0.28 -10.82
N PRO A 480 3.46 -0.45 -11.73
CA PRO A 480 3.46 -0.27 -13.19
C PRO A 480 2.75 1.02 -13.64
N LYS A 481 3.05 1.50 -14.85
CA LYS A 481 2.41 2.70 -15.40
C LYS A 481 0.97 2.42 -15.84
N HIS A 482 0.09 3.39 -15.60
CA HIS A 482 -1.31 3.36 -15.99
C HIS A 482 -1.45 3.12 -17.50
N LEU A 483 -2.31 2.17 -17.89
CA LEU A 483 -2.67 1.92 -19.28
C LEU A 483 -3.80 2.87 -19.67
N ASP A 484 -3.47 3.91 -20.44
CA ASP A 484 -4.48 4.84 -20.97
C ASP A 484 -5.37 4.14 -22.00
N LYS A 485 -6.66 3.97 -21.65
CA LYS A 485 -7.67 3.37 -22.54
C LYS A 485 -8.13 4.34 -23.64
N ALA A 486 -7.73 5.62 -23.57
CA ALA A 486 -7.94 6.60 -24.62
C ALA A 486 -6.82 6.63 -25.66
N ASP A 487 -5.70 5.90 -25.45
CA ASP A 487 -4.67 5.68 -26.46
C ASP A 487 -5.33 5.16 -27.76
N PRO A 488 -5.07 5.76 -28.94
CA PRO A 488 -5.58 5.26 -30.21
C PRO A 488 -5.33 3.76 -30.41
N GLY A 489 -4.19 3.25 -29.96
CA GLY A 489 -3.85 1.83 -30.02
C GLY A 489 -4.69 0.93 -29.12
N TYR A 490 -5.34 1.45 -28.07
CA TYR A 490 -6.25 0.67 -27.23
C TYR A 490 -7.48 0.17 -28.00
N LYS A 491 -7.94 0.92 -29.02
CA LYS A 491 -9.05 0.50 -29.89
C LYS A 491 -8.69 -0.69 -30.78
N ASP A 492 -7.41 -0.86 -31.06
CA ASP A 492 -6.86 -1.99 -31.82
C ASP A 492 -6.40 -3.14 -30.89
N THR A 493 -6.67 -3.07 -29.57
CA THR A 493 -6.42 -4.18 -28.65
C THR A 493 -7.55 -5.19 -28.66
N CYS A 494 -7.19 -6.47 -28.62
CA CYS A 494 -8.09 -7.57 -28.27
C CYS A 494 -7.72 -8.07 -26.87
N ARG A 495 -8.72 -8.50 -26.11
CA ARG A 495 -8.47 -9.07 -24.78
C ARG A 495 -7.86 -10.45 -24.95
N LEU A 496 -6.81 -10.79 -24.19
CA LEU A 496 -6.10 -12.07 -24.35
C LEU A 496 -7.04 -13.29 -24.30
N HIS A 497 -8.11 -13.25 -23.47
CA HIS A 497 -9.14 -14.29 -23.39
C HIS A 497 -9.77 -14.68 -24.74
N GLU A 498 -10.00 -13.73 -25.65
CA GLU A 498 -10.58 -13.96 -26.97
C GLU A 498 -9.57 -14.70 -27.86
N ILE A 499 -8.32 -14.22 -27.88
CA ILE A 499 -7.23 -14.82 -28.66
C ILE A 499 -7.01 -16.29 -28.27
N ILE A 500 -7.01 -16.57 -26.96
CA ILE A 500 -6.83 -17.94 -26.44
C ILE A 500 -8.01 -18.83 -26.83
N ARG A 501 -9.25 -18.35 -26.67
CA ARG A 501 -10.45 -19.13 -26.98
C ARG A 501 -10.57 -19.41 -28.47
N GLU A 502 -10.22 -18.45 -29.33
CA GLU A 502 -10.14 -18.66 -30.77
C GLU A 502 -9.05 -19.70 -31.11
N TRP A 503 -7.83 -19.56 -30.58
CA TRP A 503 -6.73 -20.52 -30.79
C TRP A 503 -7.10 -21.93 -30.33
N GLN A 504 -7.71 -22.08 -29.15
CA GLN A 504 -8.23 -23.35 -28.64
C GLN A 504 -9.26 -23.94 -29.61
N SER A 505 -10.24 -23.15 -30.05
CA SER A 505 -11.26 -23.60 -31.00
C SER A 505 -10.66 -24.02 -32.35
N GLN A 506 -9.67 -23.30 -32.88
CA GLN A 506 -8.99 -23.67 -34.13
C GLN A 506 -8.18 -24.97 -33.98
N ARG A 507 -7.47 -25.14 -32.86
CA ARG A 507 -6.72 -26.37 -32.55
C ARG A 507 -7.64 -27.58 -32.42
N LEU A 508 -8.79 -27.43 -31.77
CA LEU A 508 -9.73 -28.53 -31.55
C LEU A 508 -10.53 -28.89 -32.80
N ALA A 509 -10.75 -27.91 -33.68
CA ALA A 509 -11.24 -28.15 -35.03
C ALA A 509 -10.26 -28.99 -35.88
N SER A 510 -8.94 -28.75 -35.77
CA SER A 510 -7.94 -29.50 -36.54
C SER A 510 -7.58 -30.86 -35.94
N GLU A 511 -7.48 -30.98 -34.62
CA GLU A 511 -7.09 -32.23 -33.94
C GLU A 511 -8.27 -33.21 -33.75
N HIS A 512 -9.50 -32.70 -33.58
CA HIS A 512 -10.66 -33.50 -33.18
C HIS A 512 -11.92 -33.25 -34.01
N SER A 513 -11.83 -32.50 -35.13
CA SER A 513 -12.97 -32.13 -35.99
C SER A 513 -14.09 -31.41 -35.25
N MET A 514 -13.79 -30.77 -34.12
CA MET A 514 -14.78 -30.08 -33.31
C MET A 514 -15.21 -28.77 -33.95
N VAL A 515 -16.50 -28.45 -33.84
CA VAL A 515 -17.06 -27.22 -34.36
C VAL A 515 -17.45 -26.30 -33.20
N PRO A 516 -17.18 -24.97 -33.28
CA PRO A 516 -17.81 -24.04 -32.37
C PRO A 516 -19.32 -24.09 -32.59
N LEU A 517 -20.06 -24.25 -31.49
CA LEU A 517 -21.50 -24.12 -31.57
C LEU A 517 -21.84 -22.64 -31.77
N PRO A 518 -22.85 -22.29 -32.60
CA PRO A 518 -23.35 -20.93 -32.62
C PRO A 518 -23.76 -20.56 -31.19
N PRO A 519 -23.54 -19.31 -30.75
CA PRO A 519 -23.93 -18.91 -29.41
C PRO A 519 -25.41 -19.24 -29.22
N LEU A 520 -25.71 -20.00 -28.16
CA LEU A 520 -27.08 -20.13 -27.66
C LEU A 520 -27.67 -18.73 -27.64
N TYR A 521 -28.90 -18.53 -28.17
CA TYR A 521 -29.47 -17.22 -28.45
C TYR A 521 -29.71 -16.40 -27.15
N ILE A 522 -28.63 -15.88 -26.57
CA ILE A 522 -28.62 -14.93 -25.46
C ILE A 522 -29.15 -13.64 -26.06
N ASN A 523 -30.41 -13.36 -25.79
CA ASN A 523 -31.19 -12.29 -26.41
C ASN A 523 -30.86 -10.91 -25.79
N LYS A 524 -29.56 -10.56 -25.79
CA LYS A 524 -29.00 -9.27 -25.39
C LYS A 524 -27.96 -8.85 -26.44
N ALA A 525 -28.26 -7.78 -27.17
CA ALA A 525 -27.35 -7.21 -28.16
C ALA A 525 -25.99 -6.85 -27.52
N GLY A 526 -24.89 -7.18 -28.21
CA GLY A 526 -23.51 -6.92 -27.77
C GLY A 526 -22.80 -8.13 -27.15
N LEU A 527 -23.51 -9.06 -26.51
CA LEU A 527 -22.88 -10.26 -25.90
C LEU A 527 -22.54 -11.35 -26.92
N THR A 528 -23.26 -11.40 -28.05
CA THR A 528 -23.19 -12.48 -29.06
C THR A 528 -21.79 -12.70 -29.64
N GLN A 529 -20.97 -11.65 -29.71
CA GLN A 529 -19.63 -11.71 -30.31
C GLN A 529 -18.58 -12.28 -29.33
N THR A 530 -18.68 -11.93 -28.05
CA THR A 530 -17.78 -12.41 -26.97
C THR A 530 -17.98 -13.90 -26.63
N PHE A 531 -19.12 -14.49 -27.00
CA PHE A 531 -19.39 -15.93 -26.83
C PHE A 531 -19.06 -16.79 -28.07
N SER A 532 -18.59 -16.21 -29.17
CA SER A 532 -18.00 -17.00 -30.25
C SER A 532 -16.81 -17.81 -29.71
N HIS A 533 -16.69 -19.09 -30.07
CA HIS A 533 -15.65 -20.01 -29.60
C HIS A 533 -15.68 -20.44 -28.12
N ASN A 534 -16.59 -19.92 -27.29
CA ASN A 534 -16.71 -20.34 -25.89
C ASN A 534 -17.39 -21.71 -25.70
N ILE A 535 -18.16 -22.18 -26.70
CA ILE A 535 -18.77 -23.51 -26.72
C ILE A 535 -18.35 -24.21 -28.00
N ILE A 536 -17.83 -25.43 -27.88
CA ILE A 536 -17.39 -26.27 -29.01
C ILE A 536 -17.91 -27.71 -28.78
N ALA A 537 -18.08 -28.50 -29.84
CA ALA A 537 -18.52 -29.90 -29.73
C ALA A 537 -18.04 -30.75 -30.91
N THR A 538 -17.89 -32.07 -30.73
CA THR A 538 -17.78 -32.97 -31.89
C THR A 538 -19.07 -32.99 -32.71
N PRO A 539 -19.00 -33.18 -34.04
CA PRO A 539 -20.18 -33.29 -34.90
C PRO A 539 -21.11 -34.43 -34.46
N ARG A 540 -22.44 -34.20 -34.56
CA ARG A 540 -23.49 -35.17 -34.19
C ARG A 540 -23.47 -35.58 -32.71
N PHE A 541 -23.06 -34.68 -31.83
CA PHE A 541 -23.04 -34.94 -30.38
C PHE A 541 -24.37 -35.42 -29.78
N MET A 542 -25.51 -34.90 -30.29
CA MET A 542 -26.85 -35.32 -29.87
C MET A 542 -27.18 -36.79 -30.16
N ASP A 543 -26.45 -37.42 -31.11
CA ASP A 543 -26.66 -38.80 -31.52
C ASP A 543 -25.76 -39.79 -30.74
N ARG A 544 -25.04 -39.31 -29.70
CA ARG A 544 -23.99 -40.06 -28.99
C ARG A 544 -24.28 -40.20 -27.49
N TYR A 545 -24.12 -41.42 -26.98
CA TYR A 545 -24.26 -41.77 -25.58
C TYR A 545 -23.13 -42.73 -25.15
N PRO A 546 -22.51 -42.55 -23.96
CA PRO A 546 -22.72 -41.45 -23.02
C PRO A 546 -22.19 -40.10 -23.54
N LEU A 547 -22.77 -39.02 -23.02
CA LEU A 547 -22.38 -37.65 -23.31
C LEU A 547 -21.42 -37.13 -22.24
N LEU A 548 -20.25 -36.62 -22.64
CA LEU A 548 -19.34 -35.88 -21.77
C LEU A 548 -19.57 -34.37 -21.94
N VAL A 549 -19.75 -33.66 -20.83
CA VAL A 549 -19.84 -32.19 -20.77
C VAL A 549 -18.86 -31.72 -19.71
N ILE A 550 -18.11 -30.67 -20.01
CA ILE A 550 -17.04 -30.14 -19.15
C ILE A 550 -17.20 -28.62 -19.08
N PHE A 551 -17.29 -28.09 -17.87
CA PHE A 551 -17.29 -26.67 -17.58
C PHE A 551 -15.92 -26.29 -17.03
N HIS A 552 -15.32 -25.21 -17.53
CA HIS A 552 -14.01 -24.76 -17.08
C HIS A 552 -13.78 -23.27 -17.32
N ASP A 553 -13.07 -22.63 -16.39
CA ASP A 553 -12.62 -21.25 -16.50
C ASP A 553 -11.55 -21.07 -17.61
N PRO A 554 -11.28 -19.83 -18.04
CA PRO A 554 -10.14 -19.55 -18.91
C PRO A 554 -8.84 -20.15 -18.35
N PRO A 555 -7.97 -20.71 -19.21
CA PRO A 555 -6.70 -21.29 -18.75
C PRO A 555 -5.81 -20.22 -18.10
N GLY A 556 -5.05 -20.64 -17.09
CA GLY A 556 -4.11 -19.76 -16.39
C GLY A 556 -2.90 -19.38 -17.23
N PHE A 557 -2.18 -18.37 -16.76
CA PHE A 557 -0.89 -17.96 -17.29
C PHE A 557 0.16 -17.98 -16.19
N GLN A 558 1.38 -18.27 -16.59
CA GLN A 558 2.57 -17.99 -15.80
C GLN A 558 3.46 -17.12 -16.66
N ASP A 559 3.81 -15.95 -16.16
CA ASP A 559 4.75 -15.03 -16.79
C ASP A 559 5.86 -14.62 -15.83
N TYR A 560 6.96 -14.18 -16.41
CA TYR A 560 7.98 -13.41 -15.71
C TYR A 560 7.97 -12.00 -16.31
N PRO A 561 7.24 -11.04 -15.71
CA PRO A 561 7.26 -9.64 -16.16
C PRO A 561 8.69 -9.10 -16.17
N ASP A 562 9.00 -8.24 -17.14
CA ASP A 562 10.26 -7.50 -17.14
C ASP A 562 10.38 -6.67 -15.83
N PRO A 563 11.46 -6.85 -15.05
CA PRO A 563 11.54 -6.32 -13.68
C PRO A 563 11.70 -4.79 -13.59
N VAL A 564 11.84 -4.10 -14.72
CA VAL A 564 12.01 -2.63 -14.77
C VAL A 564 10.77 -1.93 -15.33
N THR A 565 10.11 -2.54 -16.31
CA THR A 565 8.97 -1.95 -17.02
C THR A 565 7.63 -2.56 -16.61
N GLY A 566 7.62 -3.71 -15.94
CA GLY A 566 6.42 -4.47 -15.62
C GLY A 566 5.70 -5.01 -16.85
N LYS A 567 6.37 -5.06 -18.01
CA LYS A 567 5.78 -5.56 -19.26
C LYS A 567 5.91 -7.07 -19.34
N ASN A 568 4.82 -7.73 -19.67
CA ASN A 568 4.80 -9.18 -19.88
C ASN A 568 5.20 -9.42 -21.33
N GLU A 569 6.44 -9.84 -21.54
CA GLU A 569 6.91 -10.20 -22.87
C GLU A 569 6.31 -11.55 -23.27
N LEU A 570 5.64 -11.61 -24.43
CA LEU A 570 4.93 -12.82 -24.87
C LEU A 570 5.81 -14.08 -24.97
N HIS A 571 7.13 -13.91 -25.14
CA HIS A 571 8.08 -15.04 -25.19
C HIS A 571 8.48 -15.56 -23.80
N ASN A 572 8.20 -14.79 -22.74
CA ASN A 572 8.39 -15.12 -21.32
C ASN A 572 7.03 -15.32 -20.61
N THR A 573 5.98 -15.62 -21.39
CA THR A 573 4.61 -15.88 -20.92
C THR A 573 4.19 -17.26 -21.40
N TRP A 574 3.89 -18.17 -20.48
CA TRP A 574 3.40 -19.51 -20.77
C TRP A 574 1.91 -19.63 -20.47
N LEU A 575 1.17 -20.18 -21.43
CA LEU A 575 -0.19 -20.67 -21.22
C LEU A 575 -0.14 -21.92 -20.32
N VAL A 576 -0.56 -21.79 -19.07
CA VAL A 576 -0.61 -22.89 -18.10
C VAL A 576 -1.96 -23.59 -18.21
N SER A 577 -2.06 -24.48 -19.21
CA SER A 577 -3.19 -25.41 -19.32
C SER A 577 -2.94 -26.62 -18.41
N ILE A 578 -3.32 -26.53 -17.13
CA ILE A 578 -3.46 -27.71 -16.26
C ILE A 578 -4.73 -28.45 -16.67
N SER A 579 -4.65 -29.14 -17.80
CA SER A 579 -5.63 -30.13 -18.26
C SER A 579 -4.97 -31.02 -19.31
N THR A 580 -4.42 -32.14 -18.85
CA THR A 580 -4.09 -33.28 -19.73
C THR A 580 -5.40 -33.93 -20.19
N VAL A 581 -6.07 -33.25 -21.13
CA VAL A 581 -7.51 -33.35 -21.47
C VAL A 581 -8.41 -32.67 -20.43
N SER A 582 -9.17 -31.66 -20.86
CA SER A 582 -10.58 -31.37 -20.51
C SER A 582 -10.94 -29.92 -20.88
N TYR A 583 -11.39 -29.72 -22.12
CA TYR A 583 -12.12 -28.51 -22.54
C TYR A 583 -13.62 -28.80 -22.45
N CYS A 584 -14.51 -27.85 -22.74
CA CYS A 584 -15.90 -28.18 -23.10
C CYS A 584 -15.90 -28.99 -24.41
N VAL A 585 -15.63 -30.28 -24.29
CA VAL A 585 -15.57 -31.27 -25.36
C VAL A 585 -16.67 -32.26 -25.10
N ILE A 586 -17.73 -32.12 -25.88
CA ILE A 586 -18.46 -33.32 -26.25
C ILE A 586 -17.55 -34.12 -27.18
N ALA A 587 -17.07 -35.28 -26.71
CA ALA A 587 -16.25 -36.22 -27.48
C ALA A 587 -16.96 -37.57 -27.63
N ASP A 588 -16.84 -38.13 -28.83
CA ASP A 588 -17.30 -39.46 -29.20
C ASP A 588 -16.30 -40.55 -28.78
N PHE A 589 -16.77 -41.60 -28.08
CA PHE A 589 -15.98 -42.81 -27.77
C PHE A 589 -16.41 -44.01 -28.64
N GLY A 590 -16.38 -43.82 -29.96
CA GLY A 590 -16.69 -44.84 -30.96
C GLY A 590 -15.69 -46.01 -30.99
N ARG A 591 -15.85 -47.01 -30.12
CA ARG A 591 -15.02 -48.22 -30.11
C ARG A 591 -15.09 -48.99 -31.43
N ARG A 592 -13.95 -49.17 -32.10
CA ARG A 592 -13.69 -50.30 -33.00
C ARG A 592 -12.27 -50.85 -32.82
N LEU A 593 -12.03 -51.50 -31.68
CA LEU A 593 -10.93 -52.45 -31.52
C LEU A 593 -11.51 -53.84 -31.29
N MET A 594 -11.24 -54.74 -32.23
CA MET A 594 -11.57 -56.16 -32.12
C MET A 594 -10.80 -56.79 -30.95
N SER A 595 -11.44 -57.70 -30.21
CA SER A 595 -10.76 -58.59 -29.27
C SER A 595 -10.94 -60.05 -29.73
N PRO A 596 -9.87 -60.85 -29.81
CA PRO A 596 -9.95 -62.26 -30.20
C PRO A 596 -10.19 -63.19 -29.00
N ARG A 597 -10.87 -64.31 -29.29
CA ARG A 597 -10.86 -65.64 -28.63
C ARG A 597 -10.31 -65.72 -27.18
N GLY A 598 -11.18 -66.11 -26.25
CA GLY A 598 -10.82 -66.70 -24.96
C GLY A 598 -11.93 -67.63 -24.45
N THR A 599 -11.71 -68.95 -24.54
CA THR A 599 -12.63 -69.99 -24.08
C THR A 599 -12.74 -70.06 -22.55
N LEU A 600 -13.91 -70.48 -22.02
CA LEU A 600 -14.06 -71.61 -21.08
C LEU A 600 -15.54 -71.98 -20.87
N THR A 601 -15.85 -73.28 -21.07
CA THR A 601 -16.91 -74.14 -20.45
C THR A 601 -18.07 -73.50 -19.68
N GLY A 602 -19.35 -73.87 -19.83
CA GLY A 602 -20.08 -74.99 -20.48
C GLY A 602 -21.48 -75.12 -19.79
N PRO A 603 -22.27 -76.19 -19.94
CA PRO A 603 -22.26 -77.25 -20.97
C PRO A 603 -23.05 -76.88 -22.24
#